data_AF-A0A1X7HQ26-F1
#
_entry.id   AF-A0A1X7HQ26-F1
#
_cell.length_a   1.000
_cell.length_b   1.000
_cell.length_c   1.000
_cell.angle_alpha   90.00
_cell.angle_beta   90.00
_cell.angle_gamma   90.00
#
_symmetry.space_group_name_H-M   'P 1'
#
loop_
_entity.id
_entity.type
_entity.pdbx_description
1 polymer ?
#
loop_
_entity_poly.entity_id
_entity_poly.type
_entity_poly.pdbx_seq_one_letter_code
_entity_poly.pdbx_strand_id
1 'polypeptide(L)'
;MENRNCLHNFINYLDDEDVYDALEKYWIDMFFMLLHKENIYGNDWICPYYNTTFGNGKKMMDGNPIFSAKSIKKDEIIRIIQESPKNGNVFSYWINSSMGNNQSQKELVIVCTLNNYNLEKINDIIISWIKGNLKDTNYK
;
A
#
# COMPACT_ATOMS: atom_id res chain seq x y z
N MET A 1 -0.77 -7.86 -23.14
CA MET A 1 -0.86 -6.42 -23.48
C MET A 1 -2.26 -5.95 -23.08
N GLU A 2 -2.55 -5.82 -21.78
CA GLU A 2 -3.94 -5.54 -21.29
C GLU A 2 -4.02 -4.56 -20.09
N ASN A 3 -2.90 -4.14 -19.49
CA ASN A 3 -2.97 -3.41 -18.20
C ASN A 3 -3.12 -1.87 -18.28
N ARG A 4 -3.17 -1.25 -19.46
CA ARG A 4 -3.22 0.22 -19.53
C ARG A 4 -4.61 0.82 -19.31
N ASN A 5 -5.67 0.02 -19.42
CA ASN A 5 -7.06 0.48 -19.34
C ASN A 5 -7.78 0.14 -18.02
N CYS A 6 -7.17 -0.51 -17.03
CA CYS A 6 -7.92 -0.83 -15.81
C CYS A 6 -7.91 0.30 -14.76
N LEU A 7 -6.90 1.18 -14.78
CA LEU A 7 -6.72 2.19 -13.73
C LEU A 7 -7.79 3.29 -13.75
N HIS A 8 -8.38 3.59 -14.91
CA HIS A 8 -9.44 4.59 -15.00
C HIS A 8 -10.75 4.14 -14.34
N ASN A 9 -10.90 2.84 -14.07
CA ASN A 9 -12.09 2.30 -13.39
C ASN A 9 -12.15 2.73 -11.92
N PHE A 10 -11.03 3.18 -11.34
CA PHE A 10 -10.93 3.53 -9.93
C PHE A 10 -11.18 5.01 -9.63
N ILE A 11 -11.63 5.82 -10.60
CA ILE A 11 -11.79 7.27 -10.41
C ILE A 11 -12.80 7.61 -9.30
N ASN A 12 -13.84 6.80 -9.15
CA ASN A 12 -14.94 7.03 -8.21
C ASN A 12 -14.92 6.06 -7.02
N TYR A 13 -13.76 5.49 -6.67
CA TYR A 13 -13.67 4.46 -5.62
C TYR A 13 -14.18 4.91 -4.24
N LEU A 14 -14.19 6.21 -3.95
CA LEU A 14 -14.74 6.74 -2.69
C LEU A 14 -16.28 6.76 -2.65
N ASP A 15 -16.92 6.72 -3.83
CA ASP A 15 -18.36 6.88 -3.99
C ASP A 15 -19.07 5.54 -4.27
N ASP A 16 -18.31 4.47 -4.55
CA ASP A 16 -18.82 3.17 -5.00
C ASP A 16 -18.05 2.03 -4.30
N GLU A 17 -18.77 1.21 -3.52
CA GLU A 17 -18.20 0.12 -2.72
C GLU A 17 -17.61 -0.99 -3.58
N ASP A 18 -18.22 -1.31 -4.72
CA ASP A 18 -17.70 -2.34 -5.62
C ASP A 18 -16.37 -1.88 -6.26
N VAL A 19 -16.28 -0.59 -6.58
CA VAL A 19 -15.04 0.01 -7.10
C VAL A 19 -13.96 0.09 -6.02
N TYR A 20 -14.34 0.40 -4.77
CA TYR A 20 -13.43 0.39 -3.63
C TYR A 20 -12.85 -1.01 -3.41
N ASP A 21 -13.69 -2.04 -3.43
CA ASP A 21 -13.30 -3.43 -3.25
C ASP A 21 -12.38 -3.93 -4.36
N ALA A 22 -12.70 -3.57 -5.61
CA ALA A 22 -11.84 -3.86 -6.75
C ALA A 22 -10.47 -3.18 -6.62
N LEU A 23 -10.42 -1.97 -6.04
CA LEU A 23 -9.17 -1.25 -5.81
C LEU A 23 -8.34 -1.87 -4.69
N GLU A 24 -8.95 -2.26 -3.56
CA GLU A 24 -8.26 -3.01 -2.50
C GLU A 24 -7.66 -4.30 -3.07
N LYS A 25 -8.47 -5.05 -3.84
CA LYS A 25 -8.01 -6.27 -4.50
C LYS A 25 -6.86 -6.02 -5.47
N TYR A 26 -6.91 -4.94 -6.26
CA TYR A 26 -5.84 -4.57 -7.17
C TYR A 26 -4.50 -4.39 -6.43
N TRP A 27 -4.50 -3.67 -5.31
CA TRP A 27 -3.29 -3.46 -4.51
C TRP A 27 -2.77 -4.75 -3.88
N ILE A 28 -3.67 -5.62 -3.38
CA ILE A 28 -3.32 -6.93 -2.83
C ILE A 28 -2.68 -7.81 -3.90
N ASP A 29 -3.32 -7.94 -5.07
CA ASP A 29 -2.83 -8.77 -6.17
C ASP A 29 -1.47 -8.27 -6.68
N MET A 30 -1.31 -6.94 -6.79
CA MET A 30 -0.04 -6.31 -7.15
C MET A 30 1.06 -6.66 -6.14
N PHE A 31 0.79 -6.53 -4.84
CA PHE A 31 1.76 -6.83 -3.80
C PHE A 31 2.23 -8.29 -3.84
N PHE A 32 1.31 -9.25 -3.92
CA PHE A 32 1.68 -10.67 -4.00
C PHE A 32 2.41 -11.01 -5.31
N MET A 33 2.08 -10.34 -6.41
CA MET A 33 2.84 -10.45 -7.66
C MET A 33 4.28 -9.96 -7.49
N LEU A 34 4.51 -8.84 -6.78
CA LEU A 34 5.86 -8.37 -6.47
C LEU A 34 6.63 -9.35 -5.60
N LEU A 35 6.01 -9.90 -4.54
CA LEU A 35 6.64 -10.90 -3.70
C LEU A 35 7.08 -12.13 -4.53
N HIS A 36 6.18 -12.64 -5.36
CA HIS A 36 6.49 -13.77 -6.25
C HIS A 36 7.65 -13.45 -7.20
N LYS A 37 7.64 -12.27 -7.84
CA LYS A 37 8.71 -11.83 -8.75
C LYS A 37 10.08 -11.76 -8.06
N GLU A 38 10.10 -11.39 -6.79
CA GLU A 38 11.32 -11.27 -5.98
C GLU A 38 11.68 -12.56 -5.22
N ASN A 39 10.99 -13.68 -5.48
CA ASN A 39 11.16 -14.97 -4.79
C ASN A 39 10.97 -14.88 -3.26
N ILE A 40 9.99 -14.09 -2.83
CA ILE A 40 9.63 -13.89 -1.42
C ILE A 40 8.34 -14.64 -1.12
N TYR A 41 8.33 -15.41 -0.03
CA TYR A 41 7.17 -16.20 0.36
C TYR A 41 6.05 -15.30 0.91
N GLY A 42 4.89 -15.33 0.25
CA GLY A 42 3.70 -14.58 0.67
C GLY A 42 3.18 -14.92 2.07
N ASN A 43 3.40 -16.16 2.53
CA ASN A 43 2.98 -16.62 3.86
C ASN A 43 3.71 -15.92 5.02
N ASP A 44 4.81 -15.20 4.74
CA ASP A 44 5.51 -14.39 5.74
C ASP A 44 4.85 -13.03 5.98
N TRP A 45 3.69 -12.77 5.38
CA TRP A 45 2.98 -11.48 5.42
C TRP A 45 1.53 -11.63 5.87
N ILE A 46 1.12 -10.75 6.78
CA ILE A 46 -0.27 -10.55 7.18
C ILE A 46 -0.84 -9.45 6.28
N CYS A 47 -1.90 -9.73 5.52
CA CYS A 47 -2.54 -8.78 4.61
C CYS A 47 -4.04 -9.11 4.46
N PRO A 48 -4.96 -8.13 4.63
CA PRO A 48 -4.71 -6.78 5.13
C PRO A 48 -4.23 -6.81 6.60
N TYR A 49 -3.40 -5.84 7.00
CA TYR A 49 -2.92 -5.74 8.38
C TYR A 49 -3.81 -4.82 9.24
N TYR A 50 -4.14 -3.64 8.74
CA TYR A 50 -5.04 -2.72 9.42
C TYR A 50 -6.50 -3.09 9.18
N ASN A 51 -7.32 -2.93 10.22
CA ASN A 51 -8.77 -3.06 10.09
C ASN A 51 -9.35 -1.74 9.57
N THR A 52 -9.90 -1.76 8.36
CA THR A 52 -10.55 -0.62 7.67
C THR A 52 -12.08 -0.72 7.71
N THR A 53 -12.61 -1.45 8.69
CA THR A 53 -14.04 -1.56 8.97
C THR A 53 -14.39 -0.90 10.30
N PHE A 54 -15.55 -0.25 10.35
CA PHE A 54 -16.16 0.22 11.58
C PHE A 54 -16.56 -0.98 12.47
N GLY A 55 -16.80 -0.73 13.76
CA GLY A 55 -17.23 -1.77 14.70
C GLY A 55 -18.54 -2.48 14.33
N ASN A 56 -19.31 -1.95 13.38
CA ASN A 56 -20.52 -2.57 12.83
C ASN A 56 -20.25 -3.38 11.54
N GLY A 57 -19.00 -3.54 11.12
CA GLY A 57 -18.59 -4.27 9.93
C GLY A 57 -18.63 -3.49 8.62
N LYS A 58 -19.17 -2.25 8.61
CA LYS A 58 -19.18 -1.42 7.39
C LYS A 58 -17.77 -0.93 7.06
N LYS A 59 -17.39 -0.92 5.78
CA LYS A 59 -16.11 -0.35 5.32
C LYS A 59 -16.05 1.17 5.54
N MET A 60 -14.87 1.66 5.90
CA MET A 60 -14.61 3.10 6.09
C MET A 60 -14.56 3.84 4.76
N MET A 61 -14.04 3.19 3.71
CA MET A 61 -13.99 3.69 2.33
C MET A 61 -13.31 5.07 2.15
N ASP A 62 -12.30 5.38 2.96
CA ASP A 62 -11.59 6.68 2.94
C ASP A 62 -10.22 6.63 2.25
N GLY A 63 -9.82 5.46 1.75
CA GLY A 63 -8.52 5.25 1.12
C GLY A 63 -7.34 5.22 2.10
N ASN A 64 -7.58 5.28 3.42
CA ASN A 64 -6.55 5.38 4.45
C ASN A 64 -6.65 4.27 5.53
N PRO A 65 -5.94 3.15 5.34
CA PRO A 65 -5.23 2.75 4.13
C PRO A 65 -6.15 2.02 3.12
N ILE A 66 -5.82 2.12 1.83
CA ILE A 66 -6.39 1.24 0.80
C ILE A 66 -5.71 -0.14 0.79
N PHE A 67 -4.48 -0.21 1.30
CA PHE A 67 -3.70 -1.44 1.37
C PHE A 67 -2.79 -1.39 2.60
N SER A 68 -2.67 -2.53 3.28
CA SER A 68 -1.69 -2.70 4.34
C SER A 68 -1.19 -4.14 4.42
N ALA A 69 0.10 -4.30 4.71
CA ALA A 69 0.71 -5.60 4.97
C ALA A 69 1.77 -5.50 6.05
N LYS A 70 1.90 -6.55 6.86
CA LYS A 70 2.92 -6.65 7.90
C LYS A 70 3.78 -7.90 7.72
N SER A 71 5.10 -7.73 7.73
CA SER A 71 6.03 -8.84 7.72
C SER A 71 6.06 -9.51 9.09
N ILE A 72 5.80 -10.82 9.14
CA ILE A 72 5.91 -11.63 10.35
C ILE A 72 7.38 -11.73 10.78
N LYS A 73 8.31 -11.84 9.81
CA LYS A 73 9.73 -12.04 10.06
C LYS A 73 10.45 -10.79 10.58
N LYS A 74 10.11 -9.62 10.04
CA LYS A 74 10.81 -8.36 10.34
C LYS A 74 10.06 -7.43 11.28
N ASP A 75 8.80 -7.74 11.58
CA ASP A 75 7.88 -6.83 12.27
C ASP A 75 7.75 -5.45 11.58
N GLU A 76 7.95 -5.42 10.25
CA GLU A 76 7.87 -4.21 9.43
C GLU A 76 6.52 -4.10 8.73
N ILE A 77 5.96 -2.89 8.68
CA ILE A 77 4.65 -2.61 8.09
C ILE A 77 4.81 -1.82 6.79
N ILE A 78 3.92 -2.08 5.84
CA ILE A 78 3.69 -1.26 4.64
C ILE A 78 2.24 -0.83 4.67
N ARG A 79 1.97 0.46 4.45
CA ARG A 79 0.62 0.95 4.14
C ARG A 79 0.63 1.88 2.93
N ILE A 80 -0.43 1.80 2.15
CA ILE A 80 -0.68 2.70 1.02
C ILE A 80 -1.97 3.47 1.33
N ILE A 81 -1.86 4.79 1.23
CA ILE A 81 -2.97 5.74 1.28
C ILE A 81 -3.26 6.14 -0.16
N GLN A 82 -4.47 5.84 -0.62
CA GLN A 82 -4.92 6.21 -1.95
C GLN A 82 -5.48 7.62 -1.92
N GLU A 83 -4.95 8.50 -2.75
CA GLU A 83 -5.53 9.80 -3.03
C GLU A 83 -6.42 9.75 -4.27
N SER A 84 -7.44 10.62 -4.30
CA SER A 84 -8.31 10.77 -5.46
C SER A 84 -7.51 11.29 -6.66
N PRO A 85 -7.73 10.79 -7.89
CA PRO A 85 -7.11 11.36 -9.09
C PRO A 85 -7.46 12.83 -9.32
N LYS A 86 -8.55 13.33 -8.69
CA LYS A 86 -8.93 14.76 -8.70
C LYS A 86 -7.89 15.65 -8.01
N ASN A 87 -7.05 15.09 -7.13
CA ASN A 87 -5.97 15.79 -6.44
C ASN A 87 -4.69 15.93 -7.29
N GLY A 88 -4.73 15.50 -8.56
CA GLY A 88 -3.60 15.55 -9.48
C GLY A 88 -2.62 14.38 -9.30
N ASN A 89 -1.37 14.58 -9.69
CA ASN A 89 -0.34 13.55 -9.51
C ASN A 89 0.29 13.65 -8.11
N VAL A 90 -0.27 12.92 -7.14
CA VAL A 90 0.25 12.86 -5.77
C VAL A 90 1.16 11.65 -5.63
N PHE A 91 2.34 11.85 -5.06
CA PHE A 91 3.25 10.78 -4.70
C PHE A 91 4.20 11.24 -3.59
N SER A 92 4.12 10.60 -2.43
CA SER A 92 5.06 10.79 -1.33
C SER A 92 5.21 9.51 -0.52
N TYR A 93 6.31 9.39 0.20
CA TYR A 93 6.51 8.31 1.16
C TYR A 93 7.44 8.75 2.28
N TRP A 94 7.31 8.08 3.43
CA TRP A 94 8.17 8.25 4.58
C TRP A 94 8.15 6.99 5.46
N ILE A 95 9.11 6.90 6.37
CA ILE A 95 9.17 5.82 7.36
C ILE A 95 8.74 6.38 8.70
N ASN A 96 7.65 5.85 9.24
CA ASN A 96 7.29 6.01 10.64
C ASN A 96 8.11 5.02 11.48
N SER A 97 8.62 5.48 12.62
CA SER A 97 9.15 4.59 13.65
C SER A 97 8.43 4.88 14.96
N SER A 98 7.88 3.83 15.57
CA SER A 98 7.29 3.92 16.90
C SER A 98 8.18 3.18 17.89
N MET A 99 8.43 3.80 19.04
CA MET A 99 9.04 3.12 20.18
C MET A 99 7.92 2.41 20.95
N GLY A 100 7.64 1.16 20.59
CA GLY A 100 6.82 0.26 21.38
C GLY A 100 7.64 -0.48 22.44
N ASN A 101 6.96 -1.20 23.35
CA ASN A 101 7.57 -1.97 24.44
C ASN A 101 8.63 -2.96 23.93
N ASN A 102 9.89 -2.50 23.93
CA ASN A 102 11.16 -3.20 23.67
C ASN A 102 11.58 -3.49 22.21
N GLN A 103 10.84 -3.07 21.18
CA GLN A 103 11.32 -3.05 19.79
C GLN A 103 10.77 -1.85 19.01
N SER A 104 11.59 -1.26 18.15
CA SER A 104 11.17 -0.18 17.25
C SER A 104 10.46 -0.78 16.03
N GLN A 105 9.12 -0.72 16.03
CA GLN A 105 8.34 -1.10 14.87
C GLN A 105 8.44 0.01 13.83
N LYS A 106 8.83 -0.37 12.60
CA LYS A 106 8.94 0.55 11.48
C LYS A 106 7.80 0.33 10.49
N GLU A 107 7.26 1.42 9.98
CA GLU A 107 6.18 1.43 9.02
C GLU A 107 6.57 2.30 7.82
N LEU A 108 6.56 1.72 6.63
CA LEU A 108 6.60 2.45 5.38
C LEU A 108 5.19 2.97 5.06
N VAL A 109 5.06 4.28 4.94
CA VAL A 109 3.83 4.95 4.50
C VAL A 109 4.03 5.48 3.09
N ILE A 110 3.15 5.11 2.17
CA ILE A 110 3.10 5.62 0.81
C ILE A 110 1.77 6.34 0.62
N VAL A 111 1.79 7.57 0.11
CA VAL A 111 0.60 8.33 -0.31
C VAL A 111 0.68 8.52 -1.82
N CYS A 112 -0.34 8.12 -2.57
CA CYS A 112 -0.29 8.21 -4.02
C CYS A 112 -1.64 8.38 -4.70
N THR A 113 -1.65 9.02 -5.87
CA THR A 113 -2.69 8.76 -6.87
C THR A 113 -2.30 7.58 -7.76
N LEU A 114 -3.28 6.77 -8.14
CA LEU A 114 -3.06 5.56 -8.93
C LEU A 114 -2.91 5.90 -10.41
N ASN A 115 -1.69 5.78 -10.92
CA ASN A 115 -1.37 5.92 -12.34
C ASN A 115 -0.09 5.14 -12.66
N ASN A 116 0.19 4.89 -13.94
CA ASN A 116 1.34 4.08 -14.35
C ASN A 116 2.69 4.64 -13.86
N TYR A 117 2.84 5.96 -13.86
CA TYR A 117 4.07 6.63 -13.44
C TYR A 117 4.34 6.43 -11.94
N ASN A 118 3.31 6.56 -11.10
CA ASN A 118 3.44 6.32 -9.67
C ASN A 118 3.59 4.83 -9.35
N LEU A 119 2.91 3.94 -10.08
CA LEU A 119 3.00 2.49 -9.87
C LEU A 119 4.43 1.96 -10.00
N GLU A 120 5.19 2.41 -10.99
CA GLU A 120 6.60 2.03 -11.14
C GLU A 120 7.40 2.41 -9.89
N LYS A 121 7.25 3.65 -9.41
CA LYS A 121 7.94 4.13 -8.21
C LYS A 121 7.51 3.39 -6.94
N ILE A 122 6.21 3.10 -6.81
CA ILE A 122 5.65 2.37 -5.66
C ILE A 122 6.25 0.97 -5.59
N ASN A 123 6.32 0.27 -6.73
CA ASN A 123 6.92 -1.06 -6.81
C ASN A 123 8.39 -1.03 -6.37
N ASP A 124 9.17 -0.06 -6.87
CA ASP A 124 10.58 0.08 -6.52
C ASP A 124 10.77 0.37 -5.02
N ILE A 125 9.94 1.23 -4.43
CA ILE A 125 9.98 1.52 -3.00
C ILE A 125 9.61 0.30 -2.17
N ILE A 126 8.53 -0.40 -2.51
CA ILE A 126 8.08 -1.59 -1.80
C ILE A 126 9.18 -2.66 -1.83
N ILE A 127 9.77 -2.94 -3.00
CA ILE A 127 10.86 -3.91 -3.12
C ILE A 127 12.07 -3.45 -2.31
N SER A 128 12.45 -2.17 -2.39
CA SER A 128 13.59 -1.63 -1.63
C SER A 128 13.39 -1.74 -0.13
N TRP A 129 12.17 -1.48 0.35
CA TRP A 129 11.77 -1.65 1.75
C TRP A 129 11.88 -3.11 2.18
N ILE A 130 11.26 -4.02 1.43
CA ILE A 130 11.27 -5.45 1.74
C ILE A 130 12.70 -6.00 1.76
N LYS A 131 13.59 -5.50 0.90
CA LYS A 131 15.01 -5.91 0.87
C LYS A 131 15.87 -5.22 1.93
N GLY A 132 15.36 -4.22 2.65
CA GLY A 132 16.13 -3.44 3.63
C GLY A 132 17.10 -2.44 3.01
N ASN A 133 16.89 -2.08 1.74
CA ASN A 133 17.75 -1.17 0.96
C ASN A 133 17.12 0.22 0.76
N LEU A 134 15.92 0.46 1.30
CA LEU A 134 15.26 1.76 1.19
C LEU A 134 16.04 2.79 2.01
N LYS A 135 16.49 3.86 1.34
CA LYS A 135 17.10 5.01 2.01
C LYS A 135 15.99 5.87 2.61
N ASP A 136 16.17 6.28 3.85
CA ASP A 136 15.26 7.24 4.49
C ASP A 136 15.33 8.57 3.73
N THR A 137 14.21 9.02 3.18
CA THR A 137 14.13 10.29 2.44
C THR A 137 14.02 11.49 3.36
N ASN A 138 13.99 11.28 4.67
CA ASN A 138 14.05 12.34 5.67
C ASN A 138 15.48 12.91 5.81
N TYR A 139 16.01 13.49 4.74
CA TYR A 139 16.98 14.57 4.86
C TYR A 139 16.24 15.87 4.57
N LYS A 140 16.04 16.65 5.65
CA LYS A 140 15.57 18.04 5.60
C LYS A 140 16.41 18.88 4.64
#